data_AF-A0A9J6DMN3-F1
#
_entry.id   AF-A0A9J6DMN3-F1
#
_cell.length_a   1.000
_cell.length_b   1.000
_cell.length_c   1.000
_cell.angle_alpha   90.00
_cell.angle_beta   90.00
_cell.angle_gamma   90.00
#
_symmetry.space_group_name_H-M   'P 1'
#
loop_
_entity.id
_entity.type
_entity.pdbx_description
1 polymer ?
#
loop_
_entity_poly.entity_id
_entity_poly.type
_entity_poly.pdbx_seq_one_letter_code
_entity_poly.pdbx_strand_id
1 'polypeptide(L)'
;MICFGTPMKCFPYKKRYEVFYGCGELGHRSDVCNSPHSKCRGCGVASPSKDHGCTPRCRLCGKEHVTGDKRCKELFRTPYIGKKRQWEMKVEEAREQEERRKAEADTQRHSRTDGVQDRSRR
;
A
#
# COMPACT_ATOMS: atom_id res chain seq x y z
N MET A 1 7.35 -19.10 1.34
CA MET A 1 7.98 -19.66 2.55
C MET A 1 7.19 -20.91 2.92
N ILE A 2 7.82 -22.09 2.89
CA ILE A 2 7.17 -23.37 3.20
C ILE A 2 7.57 -23.72 4.63
N CYS A 3 6.62 -23.75 5.55
CA CYS A 3 6.79 -24.38 6.86
C CYS A 3 5.96 -25.68 6.82
N PHE A 4 6.60 -26.83 7.07
CA PHE A 4 5.95 -28.15 7.10
C PHE A 4 5.17 -28.52 5.82
N GLY A 5 5.76 -28.30 4.64
CA GLY A 5 5.19 -28.76 3.36
C GLY A 5 3.93 -28.04 2.88
N THR A 6 3.41 -27.08 3.63
CA THR A 6 2.19 -26.35 3.27
C THR A 6 2.54 -24.95 2.74
N PRO A 7 2.04 -24.54 1.57
CA PRO A 7 2.26 -23.19 1.07
C PRO A 7 1.52 -22.17 1.95
N MET A 8 2.26 -21.51 2.83
CA MET A 8 1.74 -20.41 3.64
C MET A 8 1.60 -19.16 2.78
N LYS A 9 0.46 -18.48 2.86
CA LYS A 9 0.28 -17.14 2.28
C LYS A 9 1.21 -16.16 3.00
N CYS A 10 2.33 -15.81 2.39
CA CYS A 10 3.14 -14.69 2.82
C CYS A 10 2.39 -13.40 2.51
N PHE A 11 1.91 -12.71 3.54
CA PHE A 11 1.42 -11.35 3.38
C PHE A 11 2.61 -10.40 3.40
N PRO A 12 2.88 -9.65 2.31
CA PRO A 12 3.92 -8.62 2.35
C PRO A 12 3.61 -7.62 3.46
N TYR A 13 4.67 -7.15 4.15
CA TYR A 13 4.54 -6.18 5.23
C TYR A 13 3.75 -4.96 4.73
N LYS A 14 2.57 -4.72 5.31
CA LYS A 14 1.82 -3.50 5.04
C LYS A 14 2.49 -2.36 5.78
N LYS A 15 3.05 -1.42 5.03
CA LYS A 15 3.57 -0.17 5.59
C LYS A 15 2.45 0.49 6.39
N ARG A 16 2.70 0.69 7.68
CA ARG A 16 1.82 1.37 8.63
C ARG A 16 2.58 2.52 9.25
N TYR A 17 1.87 3.58 9.63
CA TYR A 17 2.47 4.57 10.52
C TYR A 17 2.74 3.90 11.86
N GLU A 18 4.02 3.77 12.22
CA GLU A 18 4.41 3.25 13.51
C GLU A 18 4.13 4.32 14.58
N VAL A 19 3.49 3.89 15.66
CA VAL A 19 3.22 4.75 16.82
C VAL A 19 4.04 4.18 17.96
N PHE A 20 4.99 4.96 18.47
CA PHE A 20 5.77 4.50 19.59
C PHE A 20 4.98 4.64 20.89
N TYR A 21 4.89 3.57 21.68
CA TYR A 21 4.07 3.53 22.89
C TYR A 21 4.64 4.41 24.02
N GLY A 22 5.96 4.63 24.05
CA GLY A 22 6.62 5.42 25.08
C GLY A 22 6.39 6.93 24.93
N CYS A 23 6.66 7.49 23.76
CA CYS A 23 6.51 8.93 23.51
C CYS A 23 5.12 9.31 22.95
N GLY A 24 4.39 8.37 22.35
CA GLY A 24 3.11 8.62 21.70
C GLY A 24 3.18 9.38 20.37
N GLU A 25 4.37 9.51 19.78
CA GLU A 25 4.57 10.12 18.47
C GLU A 25 4.54 9.11 17.32
N LEU A 26 4.39 9.66 16.12
CA LEU A 26 4.26 8.91 14.87
C LEU A 26 5.61 8.84 14.14
N GLY A 27 5.89 7.72 13.49
CA GLY A 27 6.92 7.62 12.46
C GLY A 27 8.30 7.21 12.95
N HIS A 28 8.46 6.76 14.20
CA HIS A 28 9.72 6.20 14.68
C HIS A 28 9.53 4.94 15.51
N ARG A 29 10.61 4.16 15.59
CA ARG A 29 10.70 2.94 16.39
C ARG A 29 11.24 3.25 17.79
N SER A 30 11.07 2.30 18.70
CA SER A 30 11.50 2.42 20.10
C SER A 30 12.98 2.73 20.26
N ASP A 31 13.82 2.22 19.37
CA ASP A 31 15.28 2.39 19.33
C ASP A 31 15.73 3.76 18.78
N VAL A 32 14.86 4.48 18.07
CA VAL A 32 15.16 5.77 17.43
C VAL A 32 14.42 6.94 18.10
N CYS A 33 13.67 6.67 19.17
CA CYS A 33 12.90 7.69 19.87
C CYS A 33 13.83 8.72 20.53
N ASN A 34 13.83 9.96 20.00
CA ASN A 34 14.58 11.08 20.58
C ASN A 34 13.73 11.95 21.53
N SER A 35 12.49 11.54 21.83
CA SER A 35 11.57 12.35 22.63
C SER A 35 11.67 12.00 24.12
N PRO A 36 12.02 12.95 25.01
CA PRO A 36 12.14 12.71 26.45
C PRO A 36 10.79 12.72 27.19
N HIS A 37 9.69 13.10 26.52
CA HIS A 37 8.37 13.24 27.14
C HIS A 37 7.35 12.28 26.53
N SER A 38 6.55 11.63 27.39
CA SER A 38 5.43 10.81 26.97
C SER A 38 4.22 11.70 26.67
N LYS A 39 3.57 11.48 25.52
CA LYS A 39 2.31 12.14 25.17
C LYS A 39 1.17 11.14 25.26
N CYS A 40 0.00 11.59 25.73
CA CYS A 40 -1.21 10.79 25.69
C CYS A 40 -1.55 10.44 24.23
N ARG A 41 -1.75 9.16 23.93
CA ARG A 41 -2.13 8.71 22.57
C ARG A 41 -3.58 9.02 22.21
N GLY A 42 -4.41 9.24 23.23
CA GLY A 42 -5.82 9.62 23.11
C GLY A 42 -5.95 11.10 22.79
N CYS A 43 -5.62 11.98 23.72
CA CYS A 43 -5.85 13.43 23.57
C CYS A 43 -4.63 14.23 23.12
N GLY A 44 -3.43 13.64 23.17
CA GLY A 44 -2.20 14.30 22.74
C GLY A 44 -1.50 15.19 23.76
N VAL A 45 -2.03 15.29 24.99
CA VAL A 45 -1.43 16.06 26.09
C VAL A 45 -0.04 15.51 26.45
N ALA A 46 0.93 16.41 26.68
CA ALA A 46 2.27 16.05 27.14
C ALA A 46 2.26 15.74 28.64
N SER A 47 2.95 14.67 29.03
CA SER A 47 3.07 14.18 30.41
C SER A 47 1.72 14.16 31.17
N PRO A 48 0.70 13.46 30.63
CA PRO A 48 -0.61 13.39 31.27
C PRO A 48 -0.52 12.71 32.64
N SER A 49 -1.32 13.15 33.61
CA SER A 49 -1.58 12.38 34.82
C SER A 49 -2.35 11.08 34.47
N LYS A 50 -2.27 10.07 35.34
CA LYS A 50 -2.99 8.79 35.15
C LYS A 50 -4.49 9.00 34.96
N ASP A 51 -5.06 9.96 35.69
CA ASP A 51 -6.48 10.33 35.68
C ASP A 51 -6.72 11.72 35.08
N HIS A 52 -6.22 11.95 33.86
CA HIS A 52 -6.60 13.14 33.12
C HIS A 52 -7.91 12.88 32.35
N GLY A 53 -8.76 13.90 32.24
CA GLY A 53 -9.96 13.86 31.39
C GLY A 53 -9.57 13.69 29.92
N CYS A 54 -9.47 12.45 29.46
CA CYS A 54 -9.01 12.12 28.13
C CYS A 54 -10.17 12.07 27.15
N THR A 55 -10.22 13.02 26.20
CA THR A 55 -11.08 12.88 25.01
C THR A 55 -10.24 12.32 23.87
N PRO A 56 -10.44 11.05 23.45
CA PRO A 56 -9.61 10.42 22.44
C PRO A 56 -9.85 11.04 21.05
N ARG A 57 -8.80 11.60 20.45
CA ARG A 57 -8.77 12.11 19.09
C ARG A 57 -7.52 11.63 18.38
N CYS A 58 -7.71 10.93 17.26
CA CYS A 58 -6.60 10.40 16.50
C CYS A 58 -5.81 11.51 15.82
N ARG A 59 -4.49 11.58 16.04
CA ARG A 59 -3.63 12.57 15.37
C ARG A 59 -3.47 12.35 13.86
N LEU A 60 -3.73 11.12 13.38
CA LEU A 60 -3.64 10.81 11.95
C LEU A 60 -4.89 11.26 11.18
N CYS A 61 -6.09 10.99 11.72
CA CYS A 61 -7.34 11.20 10.98
C CYS A 61 -8.36 12.11 11.68
N GLY A 62 -8.06 12.62 12.88
CA GLY A 62 -8.92 13.53 13.64
C GLY A 62 -10.18 12.92 14.27
N LYS A 63 -10.40 11.61 14.13
CA LYS A 63 -11.62 10.92 14.60
C LYS A 63 -11.52 10.47 16.06
N GLU A 64 -12.66 10.13 16.64
CA GLU A 64 -12.80 9.64 18.01
C GLU A 64 -12.26 8.22 18.17
N HIS A 65 -10.94 8.10 18.27
CA HIS A 65 -10.23 6.91 18.69
C HIS A 65 -8.78 7.25 19.04
N VAL A 66 -8.10 6.31 19.70
CA VAL A 66 -6.69 6.45 20.07
C VAL A 66 -5.81 6.42 18.82
N THR A 67 -4.72 7.20 18.85
CA THR A 67 -3.71 7.19 17.79
C THR A 67 -3.01 5.82 17.73
N GLY A 68 -3.02 5.17 16.57
CA GLY A 68 -2.50 3.81 16.37
C GLY A 68 -3.53 2.69 16.48
N ASP A 69 -4.81 3.02 16.69
CA ASP A 69 -5.89 2.03 16.65
C ASP A 69 -6.03 1.44 15.22
N LYS A 70 -6.29 0.13 15.15
CA LYS A 70 -6.57 -0.61 13.90
C LYS A 70 -7.81 -0.08 13.17
N ARG A 71 -8.71 0.61 13.89
CA ARG A 71 -9.87 1.30 13.32
C ARG A 71 -9.48 2.52 12.47
N CYS A 72 -8.26 3.01 12.59
CA CYS A 72 -7.75 4.12 11.80
C CYS A 72 -7.43 3.68 10.36
N LYS A 73 -8.26 4.10 9.39
CA LYS A 73 -7.98 3.86 7.96
C LYS A 73 -6.69 4.55 7.50
N GLU A 74 -6.38 5.70 8.09
CA GLU A 74 -5.20 6.51 7.74
C GLU A 74 -3.88 5.87 8.21
N LEU A 75 -3.92 5.01 9.24
CA LEU A 75 -2.76 4.26 9.73
C LEU A 75 -2.14 3.38 8.65
N PHE A 76 -2.98 2.87 7.73
CA PHE A 76 -2.58 1.99 6.63
C PHE A 76 -2.56 2.72 5.28
N ARG A 77 -2.58 4.06 5.27
CA ARG A 77 -2.56 4.82 4.02
C ARG A 77 -1.22 4.64 3.32
N THR A 78 -1.28 4.18 2.06
CA THR A 78 -0.12 4.14 1.19
C THR A 78 0.37 5.56 0.92
N PRO A 79 1.66 5.87 1.15
CA PRO A 79 2.22 7.18 0.83
C PRO A 79 2.11 7.48 -0.66
N TYR A 80 2.09 8.76 -1.02
CA TYR A 80 1.94 9.21 -2.40
C TYR A 80 2.96 8.57 -3.35
N ILE A 81 4.23 8.46 -2.93
CA ILE A 81 5.31 7.83 -3.71
C ILE A 81 4.94 6.38 -4.08
N GLY A 82 4.36 5.64 -3.13
CA GLY A 82 3.90 4.27 -3.39
C GLY A 82 2.74 4.23 -4.39
N LYS A 83 1.80 5.16 -4.31
CA LYS A 83 0.71 5.29 -5.29
C LYS A 83 1.21 5.66 -6.68
N LYS A 84 2.17 6.60 -6.78
CA LYS A 84 2.77 7.04 -8.05
C LYS A 84 3.43 5.85 -8.75
N ARG A 85 4.26 5.09 -8.04
CA ARG A 85 4.90 3.88 -8.60
C ARG A 85 3.90 2.83 -9.06
N GLN A 86 2.82 2.61 -8.29
CA GLN A 86 1.75 1.69 -8.70
C GLN A 86 1.03 2.15 -9.97
N TRP A 87 0.83 3.46 -10.13
CA TRP A 87 0.25 4.02 -11.34
C TRP A 87 1.19 3.87 -12.53
N GLU A 88 2.47 4.19 -12.38
CA GLU A 88 3.50 4.03 -13.43
C GLU A 88 3.55 2.58 -13.93
N MET A 89 3.56 1.59 -13.03
CA MET A 89 3.55 0.17 -13.43
C MET A 89 2.29 -0.22 -14.21
N LYS A 90 1.11 0.29 -13.81
CA LYS A 90 -0.14 0.01 -14.52
C LYS A 90 -0.18 0.63 -15.91
N VAL A 91 0.41 1.82 -16.06
CA VAL A 91 0.52 2.49 -17.36
C VAL A 91 1.42 1.68 -18.29
N GLU A 92 2.55 1.20 -17.79
CA GLU A 92 3.47 0.34 -18.57
C GLU A 92 2.80 -0.97 -18.97
N GLU A 93 2.16 -1.66 -18.03
CA GLU A 93 1.44 -2.92 -18.29
C GLU A 93 0.33 -2.74 -19.34
N ALA A 94 -0.41 -1.63 -19.28
CA ALA A 94 -1.43 -1.31 -20.28
C ALA A 94 -0.82 -1.09 -21.68
N ARG A 95 0.35 -0.43 -21.75
CA ARG A 95 1.08 -0.21 -23.02
C ARG A 95 1.57 -1.53 -23.62
N GLU A 96 2.19 -2.39 -22.81
CA GLU A 96 2.65 -3.71 -23.24
C GLU A 96 1.49 -4.60 -23.74
N GLN A 97 0.34 -4.55 -23.05
CA GLN A 97 -0.86 -5.28 -23.49
C GLN A 97 -1.40 -4.76 -24.82
N GLU A 98 -1.37 -3.44 -25.06
CA GLU A 98 -1.79 -2.88 -26.34
C GLU A 98 -0.86 -3.27 -27.47
N GLU A 99 0.46 -3.24 -27.25
CA GLU A 99 1.45 -3.68 -28.24
C GLU A 99 1.30 -5.16 -28.59
N ARG A 100 1.10 -6.03 -27.58
CA ARG A 100 0.78 -7.45 -27.78
C ARG A 100 -0.47 -7.64 -28.63
N ARG A 101 -1.55 -6.92 -28.32
CA ARG A 101 -2.81 -6.99 -29.10
C ARG A 101 -2.62 -6.53 -30.55
N LYS A 102 -1.80 -5.52 -30.80
CA LYS A 102 -1.48 -5.05 -32.16
C LYS A 102 -0.66 -6.09 -32.93
N ALA A 103 0.36 -6.68 -32.30
CA ALA A 103 1.17 -7.74 -32.91
C ALA A 103 0.36 -9.00 -33.23
N GLU A 104 -0.55 -9.41 -32.34
CA GLU A 104 -1.48 -10.52 -32.58
C GLU A 104 -2.43 -10.21 -33.76
N ALA A 105 -2.98 -8.99 -33.82
CA ALA A 105 -3.85 -8.59 -34.92
C ALA A 105 -3.13 -8.54 -36.28
N ASP A 106 -1.87 -8.10 -36.30
CA ASP A 106 -1.03 -8.09 -37.52
C ASP A 106 -0.70 -9.51 -37.99
N THR A 107 -0.32 -10.40 -37.06
CA THR A 107 -0.09 -11.83 -37.33
C THR A 107 -1.34 -12.49 -37.92
N GLN A 108 -2.51 -12.16 -37.37
CA GLN A 108 -3.80 -12.68 -37.87
C GLN A 108 -4.19 -12.09 -39.24
N ARG A 109 -3.76 -10.86 -39.55
CA ARG A 109 -3.95 -10.24 -40.87
C ARG A 109 -3.05 -10.89 -41.92
N HIS A 110 -1.77 -11.11 -41.60
CA HIS A 110 -0.80 -11.71 -42.53
C HIS A 110 -1.20 -13.15 -42.94
N SER A 111 -1.56 -13.97 -41.95
CA SER A 111 -2.05 -15.34 -42.19
C SER A 111 -3.34 -15.40 -43.03
N ARG A 112 -4.23 -14.40 -42.93
CA ARG A 112 -5.41 -14.30 -43.79
C ARG A 112 -5.07 -13.92 -45.22
N THR A 113 -4.07 -13.08 -45.45
CA THR A 113 -3.65 -12.68 -46.80
C THR A 113 -2.90 -13.80 -47.54
N ASP A 114 -2.08 -14.57 -46.83
CA ASP A 114 -1.36 -15.73 -47.41
C ASP A 114 -2.33 -16.85 -47.83
N GLY A 115 -3.37 -17.12 -47.03
CA GLY A 115 -4.38 -18.13 -47.37
C GLY A 115 -5.30 -17.76 -48.56
N VAL A 116 -5.38 -16.48 -48.93
CA VAL A 116 -6.15 -16.02 -50.10
C VAL A 116 -5.36 -16.17 -51.39
N GLN A 117 -4.02 -16.01 -51.35
CA GLN A 117 -3.18 -16.13 -52.54
C GLN A 117 -3.06 -17.59 -53.05
N ASP A 118 -3.14 -18.59 -52.18
CA ASP A 118 -3.07 -20.02 -52.55
C ASP A 118 -4.32 -20.50 -53.31
N ARG A 119 -5.51 -19.98 -52.98
CA ARG A 119 -6.77 -20.34 -53.64
C ARG A 119 -6.94 -19.74 -55.04
N SER A 120 -6.21 -18.68 -55.37
CA SER A 120 -6.31 -17.99 -56.68
C SER A 120 -5.44 -18.61 -57.77
N ARG A 121 -4.64 -19.65 -57.46
CA ARG A 121 -3.75 -20.36 -58.39
C ARG A 121 -4.26 -21.75 -58.82
N ARG A 122 -5.50 -22.11 -58.52
CA ARG A 122 -6.16 -23.35 -58.98
C ARG A 122 -7.14 -23.08 -60.11
#